data_AF-A0A7D5RJC9-F1
#
_entry.id   AF-A0A7D5RJC9-F1
#
_cell.length_a   1.000
_cell.length_b   1.000
_cell.length_c   1.000
_cell.angle_alpha   90.00
_cell.angle_beta   90.00
_cell.angle_gamma   90.00
#
_symmetry.space_group_name_H-M   'P 1'
#
loop_
_entity.id
_entity.type
_entity.pdbx_description
1 polymer ?
#
loop_
_entity_poly.entity_id
_entity_poly.type
_entity_poly.pdbx_seq_one_letter_code
_entity_poly.pdbx_strand_id
1 'polypeptide(L)'
;MASKKQTLILLILVTMISVLVFVTPNAMALAIVDGKTTCESVPISGVWILPTQTCTVTTLVIGSVDELIVSSDVILSIGAITNNGIITNNGQIHIASDGAITTFGSLSNYGTITISGGTITNSGQFENVGKINSSGIITNNPTGVMSIMGSITNSGLITSSGNVIINGTGVLVNNGMLVNTLNLLNRGTVVTSGTFANSGSVLNTGDIWNLDLITNDDEITNIGNLFNLCGGTITNSGTITINAILTCADLT
;
A
#
# COMPACT_ATOMS: atom_id res chain seq x y z
N MET A 1 -25.27 -53.36 -1.61
CA MET A 1 -24.23 -52.54 -0.93
C MET A 1 -23.24 -52.07 -2.00
N ALA A 2 -22.75 -50.83 -1.88
CA ALA A 2 -21.91 -50.08 -2.83
C ALA A 2 -22.65 -49.26 -3.92
N SER A 3 -23.17 -48.10 -3.49
CA SER A 3 -23.44 -46.95 -4.36
C SER A 3 -22.10 -46.23 -4.63
N LYS A 4 -21.70 -46.17 -5.90
CA LYS A 4 -20.50 -45.46 -6.34
C LYS A 4 -20.88 -44.00 -6.51
N LYS A 5 -20.65 -43.18 -5.48
CA LYS A 5 -20.77 -41.71 -5.57
C LYS A 5 -19.75 -41.21 -6.57
N GLN A 6 -20.24 -40.73 -7.71
CA GLN A 6 -19.43 -40.07 -8.74
C GLN A 6 -19.20 -38.63 -8.27
N THR A 7 -18.05 -38.38 -7.66
CA THR A 7 -17.64 -37.06 -7.19
C THR A 7 -17.38 -36.17 -8.41
N LEU A 8 -18.28 -35.23 -8.67
CA LEU A 8 -18.15 -34.18 -9.67
C LEU A 8 -17.12 -33.17 -9.16
N ILE A 9 -15.89 -33.23 -9.65
CA ILE A 9 -14.86 -32.22 -9.37
C ILE A 9 -15.20 -30.97 -10.20
N LEU A 10 -15.69 -29.94 -9.52
CA LEU A 10 -15.90 -28.62 -10.10
C LEU A 10 -14.51 -27.96 -10.29
N LEU A 11 -13.96 -28.02 -11.50
CA LEU A 11 -12.83 -27.18 -11.89
C LEU A 11 -13.30 -25.73 -11.91
N ILE A 12 -12.93 -24.96 -10.88
CA ILE A 12 -13.02 -23.50 -10.88
C ILE A 12 -11.94 -23.01 -11.83
N LEU A 13 -12.31 -22.79 -13.10
CA LEU A 13 -11.48 -22.06 -14.06
C LEU A 13 -11.56 -20.58 -13.67
N VAL A 14 -10.55 -20.09 -12.95
CA VAL A 14 -10.37 -18.65 -12.73
C VAL A 14 -10.09 -18.03 -14.09
N THR A 15 -11.09 -17.40 -14.68
CA THR A 15 -10.91 -16.60 -15.89
C THR A 15 -10.14 -15.35 -15.51
N MET A 16 -8.81 -15.39 -15.66
CA MET A 16 -8.02 -14.17 -15.81
C MET A 16 -8.52 -13.48 -17.08
N ILE A 17 -9.32 -12.44 -16.92
CA ILE A 17 -9.61 -11.51 -18.01
C ILE A 17 -8.32 -10.75 -18.26
N SER A 18 -7.44 -11.29 -19.10
CA SER A 18 -6.37 -10.54 -19.70
C SER A 18 -7.01 -9.59 -20.71
N VAL A 19 -7.30 -8.37 -20.29
CA VAL A 19 -7.58 -7.28 -21.22
C VAL A 19 -6.26 -6.97 -21.95
N LEU A 20 -5.98 -7.71 -23.01
CA LEU A 20 -4.94 -7.35 -23.97
C LEU A 20 -5.50 -6.19 -24.81
N VAL A 21 -5.44 -4.97 -24.28
CA VAL A 21 -5.51 -3.81 -25.15
C VAL A 21 -4.18 -3.78 -25.89
N PHE A 22 -4.18 -4.16 -27.17
CA PHE A 22 -3.10 -3.82 -28.09
C PHE A 22 -3.16 -2.32 -28.34
N VAL A 23 -2.71 -1.53 -27.36
CA VAL A 23 -2.19 -0.20 -27.64
C VAL A 23 -0.82 -0.48 -28.24
N THR A 24 -0.54 0.07 -29.42
CA THR A 24 0.84 0.16 -29.91
C THR A 24 1.70 0.64 -28.74
N PRO A 25 2.88 0.05 -28.45
CA PRO A 25 3.79 0.62 -27.48
C PRO A 25 4.24 1.96 -28.05
N ASN A 26 3.44 3.00 -27.79
CA ASN A 26 3.91 4.35 -27.86
C ASN A 26 4.98 4.37 -26.77
N ALA A 27 6.24 4.36 -27.19
CA ALA A 27 7.38 4.52 -26.31
C ALA A 27 7.18 5.81 -25.50
N MET A 28 6.59 5.71 -24.32
CA MET A 28 6.54 6.78 -23.33
C MET A 28 7.82 6.67 -22.54
N ALA A 29 8.97 6.86 -23.19
CA ALA A 29 10.25 6.73 -22.51
C ALA A 29 10.30 7.62 -21.25
N LEU A 30 9.64 8.78 -21.31
CA LEU A 30 9.41 9.64 -20.16
C LEU A 30 8.15 10.50 -20.37
N ALA A 31 7.26 10.53 -19.38
CA ALA A 31 6.16 11.49 -19.27
C ALA A 31 6.29 12.26 -17.97
N ILE A 32 6.26 13.59 -18.07
CA ILE A 32 6.32 14.49 -16.92
C ILE A 32 4.98 15.22 -16.86
N VAL A 33 4.35 15.29 -15.69
CA VAL A 33 3.16 16.11 -15.44
C VAL A 33 3.58 17.30 -14.56
N ASP A 34 3.80 18.44 -15.20
CA ASP A 34 4.30 19.68 -14.57
C ASP A 34 3.40 20.91 -14.80
N GLY A 35 2.34 20.77 -15.60
CA GLY A 35 1.45 21.87 -15.92
C GLY A 35 0.40 21.49 -16.96
N LYS A 36 -0.33 22.51 -17.43
CA LYS A 36 -1.41 22.34 -18.41
C LYS A 36 -0.95 21.63 -19.69
N THR A 37 0.12 22.11 -20.29
CA THR A 37 0.60 21.61 -21.58
C THR A 37 0.98 20.14 -21.51
N THR A 38 1.70 19.72 -20.48
CA THR A 38 2.12 18.33 -20.31
C THR A 38 0.97 17.41 -19.93
N CYS A 39 0.03 17.89 -19.11
CA CYS A 39 -1.18 17.14 -18.76
C CYS A 39 -2.07 16.85 -19.99
N GLU A 40 -2.33 17.85 -20.83
CA GLU A 40 -3.27 17.73 -21.95
C GLU A 40 -2.63 17.04 -23.18
N SER A 41 -1.30 16.90 -23.21
CA SER A 41 -0.58 16.26 -24.32
C SER A 41 -0.53 14.74 -24.19
N VAL A 42 -0.40 14.05 -25.32
CA VAL A 42 -0.03 12.63 -25.35
C VAL A 42 1.36 12.50 -24.68
N PRO A 43 1.57 11.51 -23.80
CA PRO A 43 0.72 10.34 -23.57
C PRO A 43 -0.18 10.40 -22.33
N ILE A 44 -0.19 11.53 -21.61
CA ILE A 44 -1.05 11.71 -20.42
C ILE A 44 -2.50 11.92 -20.84
N SER A 45 -2.73 12.78 -21.85
CA SER A 45 -4.04 13.08 -22.43
C SER A 45 -5.13 13.35 -21.39
N GLY A 46 -4.74 14.02 -20.30
CA GLY A 46 -5.61 14.41 -19.21
C GLY A 46 -6.34 15.72 -19.46
N VAL A 47 -7.10 16.14 -18.46
CA VAL A 47 -7.78 17.44 -18.42
C VAL A 47 -7.17 18.27 -17.31
N TRP A 48 -6.63 19.44 -17.66
CA TRP A 48 -6.08 20.37 -16.68
C TRP A 48 -7.15 21.28 -16.09
N ILE A 49 -7.19 21.38 -14.76
CA ILE A 49 -8.16 22.17 -14.03
C ILE A 49 -7.44 23.26 -13.23
N LEU A 50 -7.83 24.51 -13.48
CA LEU A 50 -7.45 25.69 -12.70
C LEU A 50 -8.60 26.10 -11.78
N PRO A 51 -8.32 26.72 -10.61
CA PRO A 51 -7.00 27.12 -10.11
C PRO A 51 -6.24 26.04 -9.31
N THR A 52 -6.78 24.82 -9.20
CA THR A 52 -6.27 23.76 -8.32
C THR A 52 -4.98 23.07 -8.80
N GLN A 53 -4.47 23.42 -9.99
CA GLN A 53 -3.31 22.77 -10.62
C GLN A 53 -3.49 21.25 -10.73
N THR A 54 -4.70 20.82 -11.07
CA THR A 54 -5.07 19.41 -11.11
C THR A 54 -5.05 18.89 -12.54
N CYS A 55 -4.28 17.84 -12.79
CA CYS A 55 -4.37 17.03 -14.00
C CYS A 55 -5.26 15.82 -13.72
N THR A 56 -6.42 15.75 -14.37
CA THR A 56 -7.33 14.61 -14.23
C THR A 56 -7.14 13.64 -15.38
N VAL A 57 -6.85 12.38 -15.08
CA VAL A 57 -6.61 11.32 -16.08
C VAL A 57 -7.54 10.15 -15.80
N THR A 58 -8.25 9.67 -16.84
CA THR A 58 -9.17 8.54 -16.70
C THR A 58 -8.41 7.22 -16.61
N THR A 59 -7.50 6.97 -17.55
CA THR A 59 -6.69 5.74 -17.58
C THR A 59 -5.29 6.04 -18.08
N LEU A 60 -4.29 5.45 -17.45
CA LEU A 60 -2.90 5.53 -17.89
C LEU A 60 -2.22 4.17 -17.75
N VAL A 61 -1.45 3.78 -18.76
CA VAL A 61 -0.63 2.56 -18.74
C VAL A 61 0.82 2.98 -18.94
N ILE A 62 1.66 2.63 -17.96
CA ILE A 62 3.11 2.84 -18.01
C ILE A 62 3.74 1.51 -18.39
N GLY A 63 4.38 1.44 -19.56
CA GLY A 63 5.10 0.26 -20.04
C GLY A 63 6.35 -0.01 -19.21
N SER A 64 6.96 -1.18 -19.36
CA SER A 64 8.12 -1.60 -18.56
C SER A 64 9.40 -0.79 -18.77
N VAL A 65 9.46 0.01 -19.83
CA VAL A 65 10.58 0.91 -20.16
C VAL A 65 10.21 2.38 -20.03
N ASP A 66 9.00 2.65 -19.54
CA ASP A 66 8.43 3.98 -19.46
C ASP A 66 8.54 4.54 -18.03
N GLU A 67 8.61 5.87 -17.92
CA GLU A 67 8.62 6.57 -16.64
C GLU A 67 7.55 7.67 -16.61
N LEU A 68 6.82 7.76 -15.50
CA LEU A 68 5.92 8.86 -15.18
C LEU A 68 6.49 9.66 -14.00
N ILE A 69 6.64 10.97 -14.18
CA ILE A 69 7.03 11.90 -13.11
C ILE A 69 5.88 12.89 -12.85
N VAL A 70 5.42 12.96 -11.61
CA VAL A 70 4.47 14.00 -11.16
C VAL A 70 5.26 15.08 -10.43
N SER A 71 5.26 16.31 -10.96
CA SER A 71 6.01 17.42 -10.38
C SER A 71 5.39 17.96 -9.08
N SER A 72 6.20 18.61 -8.25
CA SER A 72 5.85 19.04 -6.88
C SER A 72 4.57 19.86 -6.75
N ASP A 73 4.27 20.69 -7.73
CA ASP A 73 3.15 21.65 -7.67
C ASP A 73 1.88 21.16 -8.37
N VAL A 74 1.83 19.87 -8.72
CA VAL A 74 0.73 19.26 -9.47
C VAL A 74 -0.06 18.28 -8.61
N ILE A 75 -1.38 18.29 -8.79
CA ILE A 75 -2.27 17.22 -8.33
C ILE A 75 -2.63 16.34 -9.52
N LEU A 76 -2.14 15.11 -9.56
CA LEU A 76 -2.58 14.10 -10.53
C LEU A 76 -3.77 13.33 -9.94
N SER A 77 -4.98 13.64 -10.41
CA SER A 77 -6.22 12.95 -10.02
C SER A 77 -6.51 11.83 -11.03
N ILE A 78 -6.65 10.60 -10.57
CA ILE A 78 -6.65 9.43 -11.46
C ILE A 78 -7.90 8.57 -11.32
N GLY A 79 -8.36 8.05 -12.46
CA GLY A 79 -9.22 6.88 -12.55
C GLY A 79 -8.37 5.63 -12.36
N ALA A 80 -7.71 5.11 -13.41
CA ALA A 80 -6.86 3.92 -13.31
C ALA A 80 -5.43 4.16 -13.80
N ILE A 81 -4.43 3.74 -13.03
CA ILE A 81 -3.05 3.59 -13.50
C ILE A 81 -2.65 2.10 -13.46
N THR A 82 -2.14 1.58 -14.57
CA THR A 82 -1.40 0.32 -14.60
C THR A 82 0.08 0.60 -14.82
N ASN A 83 0.92 0.30 -13.85
CA ASN A 83 2.36 0.57 -13.89
C ASN A 83 3.18 -0.69 -14.06
N ASN A 84 3.84 -0.84 -15.20
CA ASN A 84 4.88 -1.86 -15.42
C ASN A 84 6.29 -1.25 -15.40
N GLY A 85 6.41 0.08 -15.46
CA GLY A 85 7.67 0.83 -15.50
C GLY A 85 7.94 1.55 -14.18
N ILE A 86 8.19 2.85 -14.26
CA ILE A 86 8.55 3.67 -13.09
C ILE A 86 7.52 4.79 -12.90
N ILE A 87 7.08 5.00 -11.66
CA ILE A 87 6.34 6.18 -11.24
C ILE A 87 7.13 6.90 -10.16
N THR A 88 7.42 8.18 -10.38
CA THR A 88 8.03 9.08 -9.42
C THR A 88 7.03 10.19 -9.08
N ASN A 89 6.50 10.18 -7.85
CA ASN A 89 5.62 11.23 -7.37
C ASN A 89 6.37 12.25 -6.50
N ASN A 90 6.60 13.45 -7.03
CA ASN A 90 7.11 14.59 -6.26
C ASN A 90 5.99 15.53 -5.78
N GLY A 91 4.82 15.48 -6.41
CA GLY A 91 3.66 16.31 -6.09
C GLY A 91 2.58 15.56 -5.32
N GLN A 92 1.35 15.62 -5.83
CA GLN A 92 0.22 14.91 -5.24
C GLN A 92 -0.40 13.93 -6.22
N ILE A 93 -0.69 12.71 -5.77
CA ILE A 93 -1.57 11.78 -6.49
C ILE A 93 -2.84 11.61 -5.67
N HIS A 94 -3.98 11.85 -6.31
CA HIS A 94 -5.30 11.64 -5.72
C HIS A 94 -6.00 10.46 -6.40
N ILE A 95 -6.45 9.50 -5.58
CA ILE A 95 -7.18 8.31 -6.01
C ILE A 95 -8.59 8.40 -5.42
N ALA A 96 -9.58 8.68 -6.25
CA ALA A 96 -10.98 8.74 -5.86
C ALA A 96 -11.55 7.33 -5.59
N SER A 97 -12.82 7.23 -5.16
CA SER A 97 -13.44 5.96 -4.75
C SER A 97 -13.48 4.87 -5.82
N ASP A 98 -13.57 5.27 -7.09
CA ASP A 98 -13.52 4.39 -8.26
C ASP A 98 -12.11 4.28 -8.85
N GLY A 99 -11.14 4.97 -8.23
CA GLY A 99 -9.77 5.04 -8.69
C GLY A 99 -8.91 3.86 -8.25
N ALA A 100 -7.90 3.51 -9.05
CA ALA A 100 -6.97 2.43 -8.77
C ALA A 100 -5.56 2.70 -9.31
N ILE A 101 -4.54 2.33 -8.53
CA ILE A 101 -3.18 2.11 -9.04
C ILE A 101 -2.87 0.62 -8.90
N THR A 102 -2.53 -0.03 -10.01
CA THR A 102 -1.95 -1.38 -10.01
C THR A 102 -0.51 -1.29 -10.47
N THR A 103 0.44 -1.66 -9.62
CA THR A 103 1.87 -1.56 -9.93
C THR A 103 2.55 -2.91 -9.91
N PHE A 104 3.16 -3.27 -11.03
CA PHE A 104 4.10 -4.39 -11.22
C PHE A 104 5.54 -3.87 -11.30
N GLY A 105 5.71 -2.63 -11.73
CA GLY A 105 6.98 -1.91 -11.74
C GLY A 105 7.30 -1.23 -10.41
N SER A 106 8.01 -0.10 -10.47
CA SER A 106 8.42 0.67 -9.30
C SER A 106 7.55 1.92 -9.11
N LEU A 107 7.19 2.22 -7.87
CA LEU A 107 6.52 3.46 -7.48
C LEU A 107 7.28 4.09 -6.31
N SER A 108 7.86 5.27 -6.53
CA SER A 108 8.52 6.07 -5.50
C SER A 108 7.71 7.32 -5.21
N ASN A 109 7.23 7.43 -3.96
CA ASN A 109 6.48 8.58 -3.47
C ASN A 109 7.37 9.47 -2.61
N TYR A 110 7.75 10.63 -3.14
CA TYR A 110 8.41 11.71 -2.41
C TYR A 110 7.42 12.80 -1.95
N GLY A 111 6.29 12.93 -2.65
CA GLY A 111 5.22 13.86 -2.34
C GLY A 111 4.12 13.25 -1.47
N THR A 112 2.85 13.50 -1.83
CA THR A 112 1.68 12.95 -1.13
C THR A 112 0.84 12.07 -2.02
N ILE A 113 0.41 10.91 -1.52
CA ILE A 113 -0.66 10.11 -2.12
C ILE A 113 -1.88 10.15 -1.21
N THR A 114 -3.04 10.50 -1.75
CA THR A 114 -4.31 10.50 -1.03
C THR A 114 -5.27 9.50 -1.68
N ILE A 115 -5.71 8.51 -0.91
CA ILE A 115 -6.62 7.45 -1.34
C ILE A 115 -7.96 7.67 -0.66
N SER A 116 -8.92 8.23 -1.38
CA SER A 116 -10.25 8.60 -0.88
C SER A 116 -11.29 7.55 -1.26
N GLY A 117 -11.12 6.34 -0.72
CA GLY A 117 -11.97 5.18 -1.01
C GLY A 117 -11.51 4.32 -2.19
N GLY A 118 -10.52 4.78 -2.96
CA GLY A 118 -9.92 4.03 -4.06
C GLY A 118 -8.96 2.93 -3.61
N THR A 119 -8.15 2.43 -4.54
CA THR A 119 -7.27 1.30 -4.29
C THR A 119 -5.83 1.49 -4.78
N ILE A 120 -4.88 0.90 -4.06
CA ILE A 120 -3.52 0.64 -4.54
C ILE A 120 -3.28 -0.87 -4.42
N THR A 121 -2.84 -1.49 -5.51
CA THR A 121 -2.40 -2.89 -5.54
C THR A 121 -0.94 -2.94 -5.99
N ASN A 122 -0.04 -3.25 -5.06
CA ASN A 122 1.39 -3.38 -5.30
C ASN A 122 1.79 -4.84 -5.49
N SER A 123 2.42 -5.15 -6.62
CA SER A 123 3.09 -6.41 -6.93
C SER A 123 4.57 -6.22 -7.32
N GLY A 124 5.07 -4.98 -7.23
CA GLY A 124 6.45 -4.60 -7.52
C GLY A 124 7.11 -3.87 -6.34
N GLN A 125 7.97 -2.89 -6.64
CA GLN A 125 8.63 -2.08 -5.61
C GLN A 125 7.78 -0.84 -5.30
N PHE A 126 7.43 -0.64 -4.04
CA PHE A 126 6.76 0.56 -3.55
C PHE A 126 7.64 1.22 -2.49
N GLU A 127 8.14 2.41 -2.77
CA GLU A 127 8.86 3.23 -1.80
C GLU A 127 8.05 4.46 -1.40
N ASN A 128 7.76 4.60 -0.11
CA ASN A 128 7.13 5.78 0.45
C ASN A 128 8.13 6.58 1.27
N VAL A 129 8.67 7.65 0.69
CA VAL A 129 9.53 8.64 1.36
C VAL A 129 8.70 9.82 1.88
N GLY A 130 7.63 10.17 1.17
CA GLY A 130 6.70 11.23 1.52
C GLY A 130 5.55 10.76 2.42
N LYS A 131 4.32 11.16 2.07
CA LYS A 131 3.12 10.88 2.86
C LYS A 131 2.10 10.07 2.07
N ILE A 132 1.43 9.12 2.72
CA ILE A 132 0.22 8.47 2.23
C ILE A 132 -0.90 8.66 3.24
N ASN A 133 -2.05 9.17 2.79
CA ASN A 133 -3.28 9.21 3.57
C ASN A 133 -4.31 8.30 2.88
N SER A 134 -4.75 7.25 3.54
CA SER A 134 -5.68 6.28 2.96
C SER A 134 -6.93 6.13 3.81
N SER A 135 -8.09 6.40 3.21
CA SER A 135 -9.38 5.88 3.66
C SER A 135 -9.88 4.72 2.78
N GLY A 136 -9.08 4.32 1.77
CA GLY A 136 -9.38 3.23 0.84
C GLY A 136 -8.63 1.95 1.17
N ILE A 137 -8.27 1.20 0.13
CA ILE A 137 -7.60 -0.11 0.25
C ILE A 137 -6.17 -0.02 -0.29
N ILE A 138 -5.21 -0.50 0.49
CA ILE A 138 -3.84 -0.74 0.02
C ILE A 138 -3.57 -2.24 0.14
N THR A 139 -3.22 -2.87 -0.98
CA THR A 139 -2.86 -4.28 -1.04
C THR A 139 -1.44 -4.42 -1.51
N ASN A 140 -0.60 -5.08 -0.70
CA ASN A 140 0.74 -5.52 -1.08
C ASN A 140 0.68 -7.03 -1.35
N ASN A 141 0.67 -7.40 -2.63
CA ASN A 141 0.60 -8.79 -3.10
C ASN A 141 1.89 -9.56 -2.77
N PRO A 142 1.91 -10.90 -2.93
CA PRO A 142 3.04 -11.73 -2.50
C PRO A 142 4.41 -11.36 -3.09
N THR A 143 4.43 -10.82 -4.31
CA THR A 143 5.67 -10.35 -4.97
C THR A 143 6.01 -8.90 -4.64
N GLY A 144 5.07 -8.17 -4.03
CA GLY A 144 5.23 -6.78 -3.68
C GLY A 144 6.19 -6.58 -2.51
N VAL A 145 7.00 -5.54 -2.62
CA VAL A 145 7.85 -5.03 -1.54
C VAL A 145 7.45 -3.60 -1.27
N MET A 146 7.05 -3.31 -0.04
CA MET A 146 6.68 -1.98 0.42
C MET A 146 7.70 -1.47 1.43
N SER A 147 8.40 -0.39 1.10
CA SER A 147 9.38 0.26 1.96
C SER A 147 8.85 1.63 2.40
N ILE A 148 8.73 1.84 3.70
CA ILE A 148 8.18 3.05 4.30
C ILE A 148 9.31 3.78 5.02
N MET A 149 9.71 4.93 4.50
CA MET A 149 10.69 5.84 5.10
C MET A 149 10.04 7.13 5.61
N GLY A 150 8.94 7.54 4.96
CA GLY A 150 8.07 8.63 5.39
C GLY A 150 6.91 8.13 6.23
N SER A 151 5.70 8.62 5.96
CA SER A 151 4.51 8.28 6.76
C SER A 151 3.37 7.68 5.94
N ILE A 152 2.69 6.70 6.52
CA ILE A 152 1.39 6.20 6.05
C ILE A 152 0.39 6.37 7.20
N THR A 153 -0.74 7.02 6.91
CA THR A 153 -1.89 7.07 7.80
C THR A 153 -3.06 6.37 7.11
N ASN A 154 -3.53 5.28 7.69
CA ASN A 154 -4.61 4.46 7.16
C ASN A 154 -5.82 4.45 8.10
N SER A 155 -6.99 4.84 7.59
CA SER A 155 -8.29 4.62 8.23
C SER A 155 -9.14 3.59 7.47
N GLY A 156 -8.64 3.07 6.36
CA GLY A 156 -9.27 2.00 5.57
C GLY A 156 -8.63 0.64 5.85
N LEU A 157 -8.32 -0.11 4.79
CA LEU A 157 -7.74 -1.45 4.88
C LEU A 157 -6.35 -1.48 4.25
N ILE A 158 -5.37 -1.97 4.99
CA ILE A 158 -4.08 -2.42 4.46
C ILE A 158 -4.05 -3.95 4.54
N THR A 159 -3.86 -4.62 3.41
CA THR A 159 -3.55 -6.06 3.37
C THR A 159 -2.15 -6.26 2.82
N SER A 160 -1.32 -7.02 3.52
CA SER A 160 -0.02 -7.43 3.01
C SER A 160 0.15 -8.95 3.04
N SER A 161 0.47 -9.46 1.86
CA SER A 161 0.99 -10.81 1.62
C SER A 161 2.40 -10.79 1.02
N GLY A 162 2.91 -9.60 0.67
CA GLY A 162 4.32 -9.36 0.34
C GLY A 162 5.11 -8.81 1.52
N ASN A 163 6.37 -8.44 1.28
CA ASN A 163 7.25 -7.89 2.31
C ASN A 163 6.90 -6.43 2.61
N VAL A 164 6.79 -6.09 3.89
CA VAL A 164 6.64 -4.70 4.37
C VAL A 164 7.83 -4.35 5.25
N ILE A 165 8.47 -3.22 4.94
CA ILE A 165 9.63 -2.70 5.66
C ILE A 165 9.30 -1.29 6.11
N ILE A 166 9.21 -1.09 7.42
CA ILE A 166 9.13 0.24 8.03
C ILE A 166 10.54 0.60 8.48
N ASN A 167 11.15 1.55 7.79
CA ASN A 167 12.53 1.96 8.06
C ASN A 167 12.62 2.79 9.35
N GLY A 168 13.83 3.08 9.82
CA GLY A 168 14.04 3.77 11.10
C GLY A 168 13.34 5.12 11.26
N THR A 169 13.10 5.83 10.17
CA THR A 169 12.34 7.09 10.14
C THR A 169 10.88 6.91 9.75
N GLY A 170 10.52 5.70 9.31
CA GLY A 170 9.20 5.37 8.80
C GLY A 170 8.15 5.33 9.91
N VAL A 171 6.96 5.83 9.60
CA VAL A 171 5.82 5.82 10.51
C VAL A 171 4.60 5.23 9.82
N LEU A 172 4.02 4.18 10.41
CA LEU A 172 2.74 3.62 10.00
C LEU A 172 1.71 3.84 11.10
N VAL A 173 0.71 4.66 10.82
CA VAL A 173 -0.45 4.87 11.69
C VAL A 173 -1.65 4.14 11.10
N ASN A 174 -2.11 3.09 11.78
CA ASN A 174 -3.29 2.34 11.41
C ASN A 174 -4.45 2.64 12.37
N ASN A 175 -5.42 3.42 11.88
CA ASN A 175 -6.70 3.68 12.53
C ASN A 175 -7.82 2.74 12.01
N GLY A 176 -7.55 2.01 10.92
CA GLY A 176 -8.48 1.05 10.33
C GLY A 176 -8.04 -0.40 10.60
N MET A 177 -7.95 -1.20 9.54
CA MET A 177 -7.47 -2.59 9.61
C MET A 177 -6.14 -2.75 8.88
N LEU A 178 -5.16 -3.33 9.55
CA LEU A 178 -3.90 -3.79 8.98
C LEU A 178 -3.87 -5.31 9.10
N VAL A 179 -3.80 -6.02 7.96
CA VAL A 179 -3.66 -7.47 7.90
C VAL A 179 -2.29 -7.82 7.34
N ASN A 180 -1.46 -8.49 8.13
CA ASN A 180 -0.19 -9.05 7.69
C ASN A 180 -0.29 -10.57 7.62
N THR A 181 0.07 -11.14 6.47
CA THR A 181 0.07 -12.60 6.21
C THR A 181 1.44 -13.13 5.78
N LEU A 182 2.45 -12.24 5.71
CA LEU A 182 3.82 -12.60 5.36
C LEU A 182 4.80 -11.83 6.25
N ASN A 183 5.88 -11.25 5.71
CA ASN A 183 6.91 -10.61 6.52
C ASN A 183 6.65 -9.11 6.73
N LEU A 184 6.67 -8.69 7.99
CA LEU A 184 6.73 -7.28 8.39
C LEU A 184 8.00 -7.05 9.21
N LEU A 185 8.88 -6.18 8.69
CA LEU A 185 10.05 -5.69 9.40
C LEU A 185 9.78 -4.26 9.86
N ASN A 186 9.66 -4.05 11.17
CA ASN A 186 9.55 -2.72 11.76
C ASN A 186 10.86 -2.28 12.39
N ARG A 187 11.46 -1.23 11.85
CA ARG A 187 12.62 -0.52 12.42
C ARG A 187 12.27 0.90 12.87
N GLY A 188 11.10 1.40 12.48
CA GLY A 188 10.58 2.72 12.81
C GLY A 188 9.44 2.62 13.80
N THR A 189 8.33 3.30 13.52
CA THR A 189 7.18 3.36 14.42
C THR A 189 5.92 2.82 13.76
N VAL A 190 5.26 1.87 14.43
CA VAL A 190 3.90 1.45 14.13
C VAL A 190 2.99 1.94 15.25
N VAL A 191 1.91 2.61 14.91
CA VAL A 191 0.83 2.98 15.83
C VAL A 191 -0.44 2.32 15.33
N THR A 192 -1.11 1.53 16.17
CA THR A 192 -2.41 0.95 15.84
C THR A 192 -3.45 1.42 16.84
N SER A 193 -4.42 2.19 16.38
CA SER A 193 -5.65 2.53 17.11
C SER A 193 -6.89 1.94 16.45
N GLY A 194 -6.70 1.06 15.47
CA GLY A 194 -7.67 0.08 15.01
C GLY A 194 -7.11 -1.34 15.19
N THR A 195 -7.41 -2.23 14.27
CA THR A 195 -6.96 -3.64 14.34
C THR A 195 -5.68 -3.88 13.55
N PHE A 196 -4.66 -4.46 14.18
CA PHE A 196 -3.55 -5.12 13.53
C PHE A 196 -3.70 -6.64 13.67
N ALA A 197 -4.08 -7.30 12.58
CA ALA A 197 -4.18 -8.74 12.50
C ALA A 197 -2.93 -9.33 11.83
N ASN A 198 -2.18 -10.11 12.59
CA ASN A 198 -0.97 -10.77 12.14
C ASN A 198 -1.14 -12.28 12.06
N SER A 199 -0.80 -12.83 10.90
CA SER A 199 -0.73 -14.28 10.61
C SER A 199 0.53 -14.62 9.80
N GLY A 200 1.52 -13.73 9.80
CA GLY A 200 2.85 -13.96 9.23
C GLY A 200 3.94 -13.53 10.21
N SER A 201 5.20 -13.60 9.79
CA SER A 201 6.34 -13.23 10.65
C SER A 201 6.48 -11.70 10.80
N VAL A 202 6.58 -11.24 12.05
CA VAL A 202 6.90 -9.85 12.39
C VAL A 202 8.22 -9.78 13.14
N LEU A 203 9.17 -8.98 12.63
CA LEU A 203 10.38 -8.60 13.35
C LEU A 203 10.29 -7.12 13.72
N ASN A 204 10.15 -6.84 15.01
CA ASN A 204 10.18 -5.48 15.53
C ASN A 204 11.51 -5.15 16.18
N THR A 205 12.26 -4.21 15.61
CA THR A 205 13.43 -3.58 16.22
C THR A 205 13.21 -2.09 16.51
N GLY A 206 12.04 -1.54 16.17
CA GLY A 206 11.62 -0.18 16.48
C GLY A 206 10.53 -0.18 17.55
N ASP A 207 9.54 0.67 17.39
CA ASP A 207 8.42 0.82 18.33
C ASP A 207 7.10 0.37 17.72
N ILE A 208 6.34 -0.42 18.48
CA ILE A 208 4.94 -0.69 18.20
C ILE A 208 4.11 -0.13 19.36
N TRP A 209 3.14 0.72 19.04
CA TRP A 209 2.19 1.32 19.96
C TRP A 209 0.81 0.76 19.69
N ASN A 210 0.32 -0.09 20.59
CA ASN A 210 -1.03 -0.61 20.56
C ASN A 210 -1.95 0.25 21.43
N LEU A 211 -2.92 0.89 20.79
CA LEU A 211 -3.99 1.65 21.43
C LEU A 211 -5.35 0.96 21.33
N ASP A 212 -5.47 -0.09 20.51
CA ASP A 212 -6.70 -0.86 20.33
C ASP A 212 -6.35 -2.36 20.20
N LEU A 213 -6.53 -3.01 19.04
CA LEU A 213 -6.41 -4.46 18.96
C LEU A 213 -5.18 -4.92 18.16
N ILE A 214 -4.36 -5.77 18.78
CA ILE A 214 -3.43 -6.66 18.07
C ILE A 214 -3.91 -8.10 18.21
N THR A 215 -4.08 -8.79 17.09
CA THR A 215 -4.27 -10.25 17.06
C THR A 215 -3.05 -10.88 16.41
N ASN A 216 -2.43 -11.85 17.08
CA ASN A 216 -1.28 -12.57 16.57
C ASN A 216 -1.53 -14.07 16.52
N ASP A 217 -1.54 -14.63 15.32
CA ASP A 217 -1.72 -16.05 15.07
C ASP A 217 -0.44 -16.74 14.56
N ASP A 218 0.66 -15.97 14.40
CA ASP A 218 1.98 -16.48 13.99
C ASP A 218 3.08 -15.90 14.91
N GLU A 219 4.25 -15.52 14.39
CA GLU A 219 5.38 -15.04 15.19
C GLU A 219 5.50 -13.51 15.19
N ILE A 220 5.60 -12.92 16.39
CA ILE A 220 6.15 -11.58 16.61
C ILE A 220 7.43 -11.72 17.43
N THR A 221 8.58 -11.46 16.80
CA THR A 221 9.85 -11.30 17.50
C THR A 221 10.12 -9.82 17.73
N ASN A 222 10.03 -9.41 18.99
CA ASN A 222 10.19 -8.03 19.43
C ASN A 222 11.52 -7.83 20.17
N ILE A 223 12.47 -7.21 19.48
CA ILE A 223 13.77 -6.76 20.00
C ILE A 223 13.72 -5.30 20.44
N GLY A 224 12.86 -4.48 19.82
CA GLY A 224 12.60 -3.09 20.19
C GLY A 224 11.56 -2.95 21.31
N ASN A 225 10.65 -1.98 21.20
CA ASN A 225 9.60 -1.75 22.19
C ASN A 225 8.21 -2.15 21.65
N LEU A 226 7.41 -2.75 22.53
CA LEU A 226 5.98 -2.96 22.32
C LEU A 226 5.21 -2.35 23.49
N PHE A 227 4.52 -1.25 23.21
CA PHE A 227 3.70 -0.53 24.18
C PHE A 227 2.24 -0.94 24.02
N ASN A 228 1.66 -1.57 25.03
CA ASN A 228 0.23 -1.82 25.10
C ASN A 228 -0.43 -0.78 26.01
N LEU A 229 -0.91 0.32 25.41
CA LEU A 229 -1.44 1.47 26.15
C LEU A 229 -2.84 1.20 26.71
N CYS A 230 -3.32 2.12 27.53
CA CYS A 230 -4.68 2.08 28.07
C CYS A 230 -5.70 2.03 26.91
N GLY A 231 -6.52 0.97 26.87
CA GLY A 231 -7.45 0.68 25.77
C GLY A 231 -6.93 -0.39 24.80
N GLY A 232 -5.62 -0.64 24.78
CA GLY A 232 -4.99 -1.67 23.98
C GLY A 232 -5.21 -3.09 24.52
N THR A 233 -5.53 -4.01 23.63
CA THR A 233 -5.65 -5.46 23.85
C THR A 233 -4.73 -6.20 22.88
N ILE A 234 -3.97 -7.15 23.40
CA ILE A 234 -3.19 -8.10 22.60
C ILE A 234 -3.80 -9.49 22.80
N THR A 235 -4.23 -10.11 21.71
CA THR A 235 -4.62 -11.51 21.67
C THR A 235 -3.55 -12.28 20.90
N ASN A 236 -3.06 -13.36 21.49
CA ASN A 236 -1.98 -14.12 20.92
C ASN A 236 -2.32 -15.62 20.94
N SER A 237 -2.54 -16.20 19.77
CA SER A 237 -2.64 -17.64 19.56
C SER A 237 -1.34 -18.24 18.99
N GLY A 238 -0.45 -17.38 18.45
CA GLY A 238 0.91 -17.73 18.02
C GLY A 238 1.97 -17.48 19.09
N THR A 239 3.13 -16.95 18.68
CA THR A 239 4.28 -16.66 19.56
C THR A 239 4.60 -15.17 19.59
N ILE A 240 4.78 -14.62 20.79
CA ILE A 240 5.37 -13.29 20.97
C ILE A 240 6.66 -13.46 21.79
N THR A 241 7.80 -13.41 21.11
CA THR A 241 9.11 -13.42 21.76
C THR A 241 9.48 -11.98 22.05
N ILE A 242 9.57 -11.61 23.33
CA ILE A 242 9.78 -10.22 23.71
C ILE A 242 10.76 -10.05 24.86
N ASN A 243 11.54 -8.97 24.80
CA ASN A 243 12.37 -8.51 25.92
C ASN A 243 11.53 -7.84 27.03
N ALA A 244 10.55 -6.98 26.70
CA ALA A 244 9.51 -6.48 27.62
C ALA A 244 8.26 -5.93 26.87
N ILE A 245 7.04 -6.22 27.35
CA ILE A 245 5.82 -5.48 26.98
C ILE A 245 5.66 -4.36 28.01
N LEU A 246 5.59 -3.11 27.57
CA LEU A 246 5.32 -1.97 28.44
C LEU A 246 3.82 -1.70 28.41
N THR A 247 3.17 -1.87 29.55
CA THR A 247 1.75 -1.60 29.70
C THR A 247 1.52 -0.17 30.15
N CYS A 248 0.26 0.28 30.09
CA CYS A 248 -0.12 1.59 30.63
C CYS A 248 0.33 1.81 32.09
N ALA A 249 0.35 0.76 32.90
CA ALA A 249 0.79 0.83 34.30
C ALA A 249 2.31 1.02 34.46
N ASP A 250 3.09 0.64 33.45
CA ASP A 250 4.56 0.78 33.45
C ASP A 250 5.01 2.18 32.99
N LEU A 251 4.09 3.01 32.50
CA LEU A 251 4.34 4.36 31.95
C LEU A 251 3.92 5.49 32.90
N THR A 252 3.39 5.16 34.09
CA THR A 252 3.00 6.11 35.15
C THR A 252 4.00 6.11 36.29
#